data_AF-W4QSW9-F1
#
_entry.id   AF-W4QSW9-F1
#
_cell.length_a   1.000
_cell.length_b   1.000
_cell.length_c   1.000
_cell.angle_alpha   90.00
_cell.angle_beta   90.00
_cell.angle_gamma   90.00
#
_symmetry.space_group_name_H-M   'P 1'
#
loop_
_entity.id
_entity.type
_entity.pdbx_description
1 polymer ?
#
loop_
_entity_poly.entity_id
_entity_poly.type
_entity_poly.pdbx_seq_one_letter_code
_entity_poly.pdbx_strand_id
1 'polypeptide(L)'
;MEEDREIHASSIGACVAGLKAVQPIVFVPQEAIEYGQSSLDSLFPRESWSKEVDLAQLSLIYPYQIYQGDKAKIILENVERHLLRTNGVIRYQGDSYYSKLEKDYGRHQDRTFYYGTEAEWTFGLPWLSLCYQVLNDDNRSTFYLSRTKEAMLEEAILPEAYFAETKEPNPNTPLGWSSAMYILAEEKRGYASA
;
A
#
# COMPACT_ATOMS: atom_id res chain seq x y z
N MET A 1 9.29 7.41 -28.06
CA MET A 1 9.59 8.37 -26.98
C MET A 1 10.25 7.56 -25.91
N GLU A 2 11.45 7.96 -25.49
CA GLU A 2 12.14 7.35 -24.35
C GLU A 2 11.18 7.32 -23.16
N GLU A 3 10.92 6.13 -22.63
CA GLU A 3 10.17 5.97 -21.39
C GLU A 3 11.01 6.58 -20.27
N ASP A 4 10.76 7.85 -19.98
CA ASP A 4 11.24 8.47 -18.75
C ASP A 4 10.63 7.64 -17.62
N ARG A 5 11.44 6.77 -17.01
CA ARG A 5 11.01 5.90 -15.91
C ARG A 5 10.56 6.83 -14.79
N GLU A 6 9.25 6.92 -14.62
CA GLU A 6 8.65 7.77 -13.62
C GLU A 6 9.20 7.44 -12.23
N ILE A 7 9.56 8.50 -11.49
CA ILE A 7 10.11 8.36 -10.15
C ILE A 7 8.96 8.20 -9.15
N HIS A 8 9.07 7.18 -8.31
CA HIS A 8 8.05 6.74 -7.36
C HIS A 8 8.52 6.90 -5.92
N ALA A 9 7.72 7.57 -5.09
CA ALA A 9 8.04 7.82 -3.68
C ALA A 9 8.21 6.49 -2.93
N SER A 10 7.33 5.50 -3.13
CA SER A 10 7.47 4.16 -2.54
C SER A 10 8.82 3.50 -2.87
N SER A 11 9.29 3.64 -4.11
CA SER A 11 10.56 3.07 -4.57
C SER A 11 11.78 3.80 -4.00
N ILE A 12 11.75 5.13 -3.99
CA ILE A 12 12.81 5.92 -3.33
C ILE A 12 12.84 5.60 -1.83
N GLY A 13 11.68 5.48 -1.19
CA GLY A 13 11.56 5.13 0.22
C GLY A 13 12.20 3.80 0.55
N ALA A 14 11.98 2.79 -0.29
CA ALA A 14 12.63 1.49 -0.17
C ALA A 14 14.17 1.60 -0.27
N CYS A 15 14.69 2.37 -1.24
CA CYS A 15 16.12 2.60 -1.37
C CYS A 15 16.71 3.33 -0.16
N VAL A 16 16.07 4.42 0.30
CA VAL A 16 16.53 5.20 1.46
C VAL A 16 16.53 4.35 2.73
N ALA A 17 15.47 3.58 2.96
CA ALA A 17 15.36 2.70 4.12
C ALA A 17 16.40 1.57 4.07
N GLY A 18 16.60 0.97 2.90
CA GLY A 18 17.63 -0.05 2.68
C GLY A 18 19.04 0.47 2.94
N LEU A 19 19.38 1.64 2.39
CA LEU A 19 20.67 2.29 2.61
C LEU A 19 20.91 2.59 4.09
N LYS A 20 19.93 3.16 4.80
CA LYS A 20 20.01 3.40 6.25
C LYS A 20 20.19 2.10 7.04
N ALA A 21 19.48 1.03 6.67
CA ALA A 21 19.53 -0.25 7.37
C ALA A 21 20.91 -0.95 7.27
N VAL A 22 21.64 -0.75 6.17
CA VAL A 22 22.95 -1.39 5.95
C VAL A 22 24.15 -0.53 6.37
N GLN A 23 23.94 0.74 6.76
CA GLN A 23 24.99 1.62 7.29
C GLN A 23 25.86 0.98 8.40
N PRO A 24 25.32 0.15 9.32
CA PRO A 24 26.15 -0.51 10.33
C PRO A 24 27.07 -1.61 9.79
N ILE A 25 26.85 -2.08 8.55
CA ILE A 25 27.51 -3.25 7.95
C ILE A 25 28.52 -2.84 6.88
N VAL A 26 28.18 -1.84 6.07
CA VAL A 26 29.00 -1.38 4.94
C VAL A 26 29.04 0.14 4.89
N PHE A 27 30.10 0.68 4.28
CA PHE A 27 30.15 2.12 4.00
C PHE A 27 29.05 2.49 3.01
N VAL A 28 28.20 3.44 3.41
CA VAL A 28 27.15 4.03 2.58
C VAL A 28 27.44 5.52 2.45
N PRO A 29 27.60 6.06 1.23
CA PRO A 29 27.74 7.50 1.02
C PRO A 29 26.52 8.24 1.57
N GLN A 30 26.74 9.19 2.46
CA GLN A 30 25.67 9.94 3.12
C GLN A 30 24.87 10.75 2.09
N GLU A 31 25.53 11.23 1.05
CA GLU A 31 24.92 11.97 -0.06
C GLU A 31 23.82 11.15 -0.74
N ALA A 32 23.99 9.83 -0.87
CA ALA A 32 22.98 8.98 -1.50
C ALA A 32 21.66 8.95 -0.70
N ILE A 33 21.76 8.95 0.64
CA ILE A 33 20.61 9.02 1.54
C ILE A 33 19.95 10.41 1.46
N GLU A 34 20.76 11.47 1.44
CA GLU A 34 20.30 12.86 1.38
C GLU A 34 19.59 13.19 0.05
N TYR A 35 20.11 12.69 -1.07
CA TYR A 35 19.46 12.82 -2.37
C TYR A 35 18.11 12.09 -2.41
N GLY A 36 18.05 10.87 -1.86
CA GLY A 36 16.79 10.13 -1.75
C GLY A 36 15.77 10.87 -0.87
N GLN A 37 16.21 11.41 0.27
CA GLN A 37 15.33 12.18 1.16
C GLN A 37 14.82 13.47 0.50
N SER A 38 15.68 14.21 -0.20
CA SER A 38 15.30 15.42 -0.93
C SER A 38 14.31 15.13 -2.06
N SER A 39 14.46 13.98 -2.72
CA SER A 39 13.54 13.51 -3.77
C SER A 39 12.17 13.16 -3.20
N LEU A 40 12.13 12.50 -2.03
CA LEU A 40 10.90 12.20 -1.30
C LEU A 40 10.16 13.48 -0.88
N ASP A 41 10.90 14.46 -0.34
CA ASP A 41 10.32 15.73 0.07
C ASP A 41 9.76 16.54 -1.11
N SER A 42 10.36 16.41 -2.30
CA SER A 42 9.89 17.05 -3.52
C SER A 42 8.63 16.40 -4.09
N LEU A 43 8.44 15.10 -3.86
CA LEU A 43 7.23 14.37 -4.29
C LEU A 43 6.09 14.52 -3.30
N PHE A 44 6.38 14.65 -2.01
CA PHE A 44 5.38 14.64 -0.94
C PHE A 44 4.24 15.67 -1.20
N PRO A 45 2.96 15.28 -1.05
CA PRO A 45 2.44 13.98 -0.57
C PRO A 45 2.17 12.96 -1.69
N ARG A 46 2.58 13.23 -2.92
CA ARG A 46 2.27 12.39 -4.08
C ARG A 46 3.14 11.14 -4.16
N GLU A 47 2.63 10.10 -4.82
CA GLU A 47 3.47 8.94 -5.17
C GLU A 47 4.42 9.29 -6.30
N SER A 48 3.92 9.98 -7.32
CA SER A 48 4.71 10.38 -8.49
C SER A 48 4.09 11.57 -9.19
N TRP A 49 4.66 11.97 -10.33
CA TRP A 49 4.11 13.05 -11.15
C TRP A 49 2.70 12.70 -11.65
N SER A 50 2.52 11.50 -12.19
CA SER A 50 1.31 10.98 -12.80
C SER A 50 0.34 10.31 -11.81
N LYS A 51 0.78 9.96 -10.59
CA LYS A 51 -0.04 9.31 -9.54
C LYS A 51 -0.06 10.15 -8.28
N GLU A 52 -1.25 10.65 -7.93
CA GLU A 52 -1.43 11.43 -6.70
C GLU A 52 -1.32 10.56 -5.46
N VAL A 53 -1.97 9.39 -5.47
CA VAL A 53 -2.01 8.47 -4.35
C VAL A 53 -1.80 7.05 -4.89
N ASP A 54 -0.99 6.27 -4.19
CA ASP A 54 -0.79 4.85 -4.47
C ASP A 54 -0.74 4.07 -3.14
N LEU A 55 -1.33 2.87 -3.13
CA LEU A 55 -1.31 1.96 -1.99
C LEU A 55 0.12 1.66 -1.53
N ALA A 56 1.09 1.64 -2.45
CA ALA A 56 2.49 1.44 -2.14
C ALA A 56 3.07 2.53 -1.23
N GLN A 57 2.46 3.72 -1.13
CA GLN A 57 2.88 4.76 -0.19
C GLN A 57 2.75 4.33 1.28
N LEU A 58 1.94 3.33 1.60
CA LEU A 58 1.89 2.75 2.95
C LEU A 58 3.26 2.18 3.38
N SER A 59 4.10 1.77 2.42
CA SER A 59 5.48 1.32 2.67
C SER A 59 6.33 2.38 3.36
N LEU A 60 6.08 3.66 3.06
CA LEU A 60 6.80 4.81 3.65
C LEU A 60 6.53 4.95 5.14
N ILE A 61 5.45 4.36 5.64
CA ILE A 61 5.10 4.32 7.07
C ILE A 61 5.54 2.99 7.66
N TYR A 62 5.06 1.87 7.10
CA TYR A 62 5.43 0.52 7.51
C TYR A 62 5.78 -0.32 6.27
N PRO A 63 6.95 -1.00 6.22
CA PRO A 63 7.91 -1.16 7.32
C PRO A 63 8.98 -0.06 7.36
N TYR A 64 9.06 0.82 6.35
CA TYR A 64 10.25 1.67 6.16
C TYR A 64 10.40 2.80 7.18
N GLN A 65 9.31 3.23 7.82
CA GLN A 65 9.30 4.31 8.83
C GLN A 65 9.99 5.61 8.36
N ILE A 66 9.88 5.90 7.06
CA ILE A 66 10.36 7.13 6.42
C ILE A 66 9.49 8.32 6.86
N TYR A 67 8.17 8.13 6.89
CA TYR A 67 7.21 9.12 7.38
C TYR A 67 6.58 8.67 8.70
N GLN A 68 6.48 9.63 9.62
CA GLN A 68 5.90 9.48 10.96
C GLN A 68 5.08 10.74 11.30
N GLY A 69 4.30 10.70 12.38
CA GLY A 69 3.50 11.83 12.82
C GLY A 69 2.56 12.35 11.72
N ASP A 70 2.58 13.66 11.48
CA ASP A 70 1.62 14.29 10.57
C ASP A 70 1.84 13.94 9.09
N LYS A 71 3.09 13.70 8.64
CA LYS A 71 3.34 13.24 7.27
C LYS A 71 2.71 11.85 7.03
N ALA A 72 2.81 10.95 8.01
CA ALA A 72 2.19 9.63 7.92
C ALA A 72 0.65 9.72 7.92
N LYS A 73 0.06 10.59 8.75
CA LYS A 73 -1.39 10.84 8.75
C LYS A 73 -1.89 11.33 7.39
N ILE A 74 -1.20 12.27 6.76
CA ILE A 74 -1.56 12.78 5.42
C ILE A 74 -1.59 11.64 4.39
N ILE A 75 -0.60 10.74 4.40
CA ILE A 75 -0.58 9.59 3.49
C ILE A 75 -1.76 8.65 3.77
N LEU A 76 -2.04 8.34 5.04
CA LEU A 76 -3.16 7.48 5.41
C LEU A 76 -4.51 8.08 5.00
N GLU A 77 -4.73 9.36 5.29
CA GLU A 77 -5.96 10.08 4.90
C GLU A 77 -6.15 10.07 3.38
N ASN A 78 -5.08 10.25 2.60
CA ASN A 78 -5.13 10.18 1.15
C ASN A 78 -5.46 8.76 0.65
N VAL A 79 -4.79 7.73 1.18
CA VAL A 79 -5.07 6.33 0.81
C VAL A 79 -6.51 5.96 1.14
N GLU A 80 -7.00 6.36 2.31
CA GLU A 80 -8.36 6.05 2.75
C GLU A 80 -9.41 6.78 1.92
N ARG A 81 -9.19 8.07 1.65
CA ARG A 81 -10.13 8.88 0.89
C ARG A 81 -10.23 8.45 -0.57
N HIS A 82 -9.11 8.09 -1.19
CA HIS A 82 -9.05 7.87 -2.63
C HIS A 82 -9.11 6.38 -3.00
N LEU A 83 -8.51 5.51 -2.19
CA LEU A 83 -8.23 4.12 -2.58
C LEU A 83 -9.03 3.07 -1.80
N LEU A 84 -9.53 3.38 -0.61
CA LEU A 84 -10.30 2.41 0.20
C LEU A 84 -11.61 2.03 -0.49
N ARG A 85 -11.92 0.74 -0.50
CA ARG A 85 -13.17 0.15 -1.00
C ARG A 85 -13.76 -0.80 0.03
N THR A 86 -14.75 -1.61 -0.34
CA THR A 86 -15.52 -2.45 0.59
C THR A 86 -14.74 -3.67 1.09
N ASN A 87 -14.01 -4.35 0.21
CA ASN A 87 -13.27 -5.58 0.51
C ASN A 87 -11.75 -5.39 0.51
N GLY A 88 -11.27 -4.19 0.18
CA GLY A 88 -9.84 -3.94 0.03
C GLY A 88 -9.51 -2.48 -0.21
N VAL A 89 -8.30 -2.26 -0.72
CA VAL A 89 -7.79 -0.95 -1.15
C VAL A 89 -7.32 -1.10 -2.59
N ILE A 90 -7.71 -0.22 -3.50
CA ILE A 90 -7.19 -0.26 -4.87
C ILE A 90 -5.73 0.21 -4.89
N ARG A 91 -4.92 -0.21 -5.86
CA ARG A 91 -3.51 0.21 -5.93
C ARG A 91 -3.37 1.70 -6.22
N TYR A 92 -4.02 2.16 -7.28
CA TYR A 92 -4.11 3.55 -7.68
C TYR A 92 -5.36 3.71 -8.56
N GLN A 93 -5.89 4.92 -8.69
CA GLN A 93 -7.06 5.17 -9.52
C GLN A 93 -6.77 4.87 -11.00
N GLY A 94 -7.67 4.12 -11.63
CA GLY A 94 -7.55 3.72 -13.03
C GLY A 94 -6.63 2.54 -13.29
N ASP A 95 -6.29 1.76 -12.25
CA ASP A 95 -5.61 0.50 -12.42
C ASP A 95 -6.48 -0.50 -13.21
N SER A 96 -5.96 -0.95 -14.35
CA SER A 96 -6.66 -1.86 -15.25
C SER A 96 -6.53 -3.33 -14.86
N TYR A 97 -5.62 -3.68 -13.95
CA TYR A 97 -5.38 -5.07 -13.56
C TYR A 97 -6.52 -5.62 -12.68
N TYR A 98 -7.15 -6.69 -13.15
CA TYR A 98 -8.43 -7.23 -12.66
C TYR A 98 -9.55 -6.20 -12.59
N SER A 99 -9.49 -5.14 -13.40
CA SER A 99 -10.65 -4.28 -13.57
C SER A 99 -11.81 -5.08 -14.14
N LYS A 100 -13.05 -4.77 -13.74
CA LYS A 100 -14.26 -5.36 -14.35
C LYS A 100 -14.31 -5.15 -15.87
N LEU A 101 -13.65 -4.12 -16.38
CA LEU A 101 -13.60 -3.80 -17.82
C LEU A 101 -12.43 -4.46 -18.54
N GLU A 102 -11.46 -5.05 -17.82
CA GLU A 102 -10.26 -5.63 -18.42
C GLU A 102 -10.60 -6.73 -19.43
N LYS A 103 -11.53 -7.62 -19.07
CA LYS A 103 -11.87 -8.79 -19.89
C LYS A 103 -12.42 -8.40 -21.27
N ASP A 104 -13.22 -7.34 -21.31
CA ASP A 104 -13.93 -6.92 -22.52
C ASP A 104 -13.14 -5.90 -23.34
N TYR A 105 -12.31 -5.07 -22.68
CA TYR A 105 -11.63 -3.92 -23.31
C TYR A 105 -10.10 -3.99 -23.26
N GLY A 106 -9.53 -5.03 -22.64
CA GLY A 106 -8.09 -5.16 -22.41
C GLY A 106 -7.55 -4.10 -21.44
N ARG A 107 -6.22 -3.90 -21.47
CA ARG A 107 -5.46 -3.00 -20.57
C ARG A 107 -4.82 -1.78 -21.24
N HIS A 108 -5.23 -1.48 -22.48
CA HIS A 108 -4.63 -0.46 -23.33
C HIS A 108 -5.41 0.86 -23.36
N GLN A 109 -6.51 0.95 -22.59
CA GLN A 109 -7.27 2.19 -22.47
C GLN A 109 -6.56 3.18 -21.57
N ASP A 110 -6.95 4.45 -21.67
CA ASP A 110 -6.53 5.47 -20.72
C ASP A 110 -6.97 5.11 -19.28
N ARG A 111 -6.19 5.51 -18.27
CA ARG A 111 -6.48 5.20 -16.85
C ARG A 111 -7.88 5.63 -16.43
N THR A 112 -8.35 6.78 -16.92
CA THR A 112 -9.68 7.31 -16.58
C THR A 112 -10.82 6.39 -17.02
N PHE A 113 -10.59 5.53 -18.01
CA PHE A 113 -11.55 4.52 -18.46
C PHE A 113 -11.85 3.48 -17.37
N TYR A 114 -10.89 3.17 -16.51
CA TYR A 114 -11.02 2.15 -15.47
C TYR A 114 -11.49 2.70 -14.12
N TYR A 115 -11.73 4.01 -14.00
CA TYR A 115 -12.15 4.63 -12.74
C TYR A 115 -13.44 4.01 -12.19
N GLY A 116 -13.38 3.52 -10.94
CA GLY A 116 -14.51 2.87 -10.27
C GLY A 116 -14.67 1.39 -10.61
N THR A 117 -13.76 0.82 -11.39
CA THR A 117 -13.82 -0.60 -11.80
C THR A 117 -12.61 -1.40 -11.34
N GLU A 118 -11.68 -0.78 -10.62
CA GLU A 118 -10.40 -1.33 -10.19
C GLU A 118 -10.57 -2.43 -9.14
N ALA A 119 -9.73 -3.46 -9.19
CA ALA A 119 -9.78 -4.54 -8.20
C ALA A 119 -9.41 -4.05 -6.79
N GLU A 120 -10.11 -4.55 -5.79
CA GLU A 120 -9.96 -4.19 -4.38
C GLU A 120 -8.96 -5.14 -3.71
N TRP A 121 -7.72 -4.70 -3.51
CA TRP A 121 -6.65 -5.57 -3.00
C TRP A 121 -6.78 -5.78 -1.50
N THR A 122 -6.81 -7.03 -1.08
CA THR A 122 -7.11 -7.38 0.31
C THR A 122 -5.97 -7.03 1.25
N PHE A 123 -4.71 -7.13 0.82
CA PHE A 123 -3.55 -6.82 1.66
C PHE A 123 -3.51 -5.35 2.10
N GLY A 124 -4.23 -4.45 1.42
CA GLY A 124 -4.28 -3.04 1.82
C GLY A 124 -4.92 -2.84 3.19
N LEU A 125 -5.88 -3.69 3.58
CA LEU A 125 -6.53 -3.61 4.88
C LEU A 125 -5.58 -3.93 6.06
N PRO A 126 -4.89 -5.08 6.11
CA PRO A 126 -3.92 -5.33 7.18
C PRO A 126 -2.73 -4.37 7.13
N TRP A 127 -2.37 -3.85 5.95
CA TRP A 127 -1.32 -2.83 5.84
C TRP A 127 -1.74 -1.50 6.47
N LEU A 128 -2.98 -1.05 6.25
CA LEU A 128 -3.54 0.11 6.97
C LEU A 128 -3.50 -0.13 8.48
N SER A 129 -3.88 -1.34 8.94
CA SER A 129 -3.78 -1.69 10.37
C SER A 129 -2.35 -1.52 10.89
N LEU A 130 -1.35 -2.07 10.20
CA LEU A 130 0.07 -1.97 10.59
C LEU A 130 0.57 -0.52 10.63
N CYS A 131 0.13 0.32 9.68
CA CYS A 131 0.48 1.75 9.66
C CYS A 131 -0.13 2.50 10.85
N TYR A 132 -1.39 2.21 11.20
CA TYR A 132 -2.01 2.80 12.39
C TYR A 132 -1.38 2.31 13.69
N GLN A 133 -0.86 1.08 13.75
CA GLN A 133 -0.06 0.62 14.88
C GLN A 133 1.27 1.40 15.01
N VAL A 134 1.90 1.82 13.90
CA VAL A 134 3.08 2.72 13.95
C VAL A 134 2.71 4.08 14.56
N LEU A 135 1.48 4.54 14.34
CA LEU A 135 0.96 5.79 14.92
C LEU A 135 0.37 5.65 16.33
N ASN A 136 0.39 4.45 16.91
CA ASN A 136 -0.28 4.13 18.18
C ASN A 136 -1.78 4.46 18.18
N ASP A 137 -2.46 4.29 17.03
CA ASP A 137 -3.92 4.41 16.91
C ASP A 137 -4.56 3.03 16.92
N ASP A 138 -4.80 2.53 18.14
CA ASP A 138 -5.36 1.20 18.35
C ASP A 138 -6.77 1.04 17.80
N ASN A 139 -7.57 2.11 17.80
CA ASN A 139 -8.94 2.09 17.31
C ASN A 139 -8.97 1.86 15.80
N ARG A 140 -8.20 2.65 15.04
CA ARG A 140 -8.10 2.49 13.59
C ARG A 140 -7.39 1.18 13.22
N SER A 141 -6.36 0.80 13.96
CA SER A 141 -5.71 -0.51 13.77
C SER A 141 -6.71 -1.66 13.92
N THR A 142 -7.51 -1.67 14.99
CA THR A 142 -8.51 -2.71 15.26
C THR A 142 -9.57 -2.73 14.15
N PHE A 143 -10.05 -1.55 13.75
CA PHE A 143 -11.04 -1.42 12.68
C PHE A 143 -10.57 -2.09 11.38
N TYR A 144 -9.36 -1.78 10.91
CA TYR A 144 -8.84 -2.38 9.67
C TYR A 144 -8.53 -3.87 9.80
N LEU A 145 -8.17 -4.34 10.99
CA LEU A 145 -7.95 -5.75 11.24
C LEU A 145 -9.28 -6.54 11.22
N SER A 146 -10.35 -6.00 11.81
CA SER A 146 -11.69 -6.56 11.69
C SER A 146 -12.15 -6.65 10.23
N ARG A 147 -11.93 -5.58 9.45
CA ARG A 147 -12.22 -5.59 8.01
C ARG A 147 -11.39 -6.58 7.22
N THR A 148 -10.14 -6.80 7.64
CA THR A 148 -9.29 -7.84 7.04
C THR A 148 -9.90 -9.23 7.25
N LYS A 149 -10.42 -9.51 8.46
CA LYS A 149 -11.11 -10.78 8.77
C LYS A 149 -12.41 -10.95 7.98
N GLU A 150 -13.14 -9.86 7.74
CA GLU A 150 -14.36 -9.88 6.91
C GLU A 150 -14.07 -10.17 5.43
N ALA A 151 -12.89 -9.81 4.93
CA ALA A 151 -12.46 -10.05 3.55
C ALA A 151 -11.81 -11.44 3.34
N MET A 152 -11.72 -12.27 4.38
CA MET A 152 -11.19 -13.63 4.28
C MET A 152 -12.23 -14.58 3.67
N LEU A 153 -11.76 -15.54 2.88
CA LEU A 153 -12.60 -16.64 2.41
C LEU A 153 -12.71 -17.73 3.48
N GLU A 154 -11.58 -18.01 4.13
CA GLU A 154 -11.42 -18.92 5.25
C GLU A 154 -10.38 -18.32 6.20
N GLU A 155 -10.25 -18.85 7.41
CA GLU A 155 -9.29 -18.34 8.39
C GLU A 155 -7.87 -18.25 7.80
N ALA A 156 -7.29 -17.05 7.82
CA ALA A 156 -5.98 -16.71 7.24
C ALA A 156 -5.84 -16.89 5.71
N ILE A 157 -6.92 -17.18 4.99
CA ILE A 157 -6.98 -17.30 3.52
C ILE A 157 -7.57 -16.01 2.94
N LEU A 158 -6.68 -15.14 2.46
CA LEU A 158 -7.02 -13.90 1.76
C LEU A 158 -6.77 -14.07 0.26
N PRO A 159 -7.74 -13.73 -0.61
CA PRO A 159 -7.50 -13.65 -2.05
C PRO A 159 -6.60 -12.46 -2.37
N GLU A 160 -6.00 -12.41 -3.56
CA GLU A 160 -5.23 -11.23 -4.00
C GLU A 160 -6.10 -9.97 -4.00
N ALA A 161 -7.27 -10.04 -4.66
CA ALA A 161 -8.21 -8.95 -4.75
C ALA A 161 -9.64 -9.43 -5.04
N TYR A 162 -10.62 -8.58 -4.74
CA TYR A 162 -12.01 -8.73 -5.19
C TYR A 162 -12.27 -7.86 -6.41
N PHE A 163 -13.15 -8.31 -7.31
CA PHE A 163 -13.65 -7.42 -8.37
C PHE A 163 -14.48 -6.29 -7.76
N ALA A 164 -14.31 -5.07 -8.29
CA ALA A 164 -14.96 -3.85 -7.78
C ALA A 164 -16.45 -4.04 -7.48
N GLU A 165 -16.85 -3.72 -6.25
CA GLU A 165 -18.25 -3.77 -5.78
C GLU A 165 -18.90 -5.16 -5.83
N THR A 166 -18.10 -6.22 -5.78
CA THR A 166 -18.60 -7.61 -5.75
C THR A 166 -18.10 -8.37 -4.52
N LYS A 167 -18.60 -9.60 -4.34
CA LYS A 167 -18.03 -10.58 -3.40
C LYS A 167 -17.21 -11.66 -4.12
N GLU A 168 -16.95 -11.47 -5.42
CA GLU A 168 -16.21 -12.42 -6.23
C GLU A 168 -14.71 -12.11 -6.14
N PRO A 169 -13.88 -12.99 -5.56
CA PRO A 169 -12.44 -12.84 -5.59
C PRO A 169 -11.90 -13.18 -6.98
N ASN A 170 -10.75 -12.61 -7.32
CA ASN A 170 -10.00 -13.08 -8.48
C ASN A 170 -9.42 -14.50 -8.24
N PRO A 171 -8.92 -15.20 -9.27
CA PRO A 171 -8.48 -16.59 -9.12
C PRO A 171 -7.16 -16.74 -8.33
N ASN A 172 -6.46 -15.66 -8.00
CA ASN A 172 -5.17 -15.71 -7.31
C ASN A 172 -5.39 -15.78 -5.80
N THR A 173 -5.64 -16.99 -5.29
CA THR A 173 -5.99 -17.24 -3.90
C THR A 173 -5.34 -18.53 -3.38
N PRO A 174 -4.73 -18.52 -2.17
CA PRO A 174 -4.43 -17.36 -1.35
C PRO A 174 -3.30 -16.50 -1.93
N LEU A 175 -3.30 -15.20 -1.61
CA LEU A 175 -2.11 -14.36 -1.79
C LEU A 175 -1.25 -14.43 -0.53
N GLY A 176 -0.07 -15.05 -0.64
CA GLY A 176 0.86 -15.18 0.49
C GLY A 176 1.23 -13.84 1.13
N TRP A 177 1.29 -12.75 0.35
CA TRP A 177 1.53 -11.40 0.88
C TRP A 177 0.36 -10.89 1.75
N SER A 178 -0.89 -11.07 1.31
CA SER A 178 -2.07 -10.71 2.13
C SER A 178 -2.07 -11.48 3.45
N SER A 179 -1.84 -12.80 3.40
CA SER A 179 -1.79 -13.64 4.60
C SER A 179 -0.63 -13.23 5.52
N ALA A 180 0.56 -12.94 4.98
CA ALA A 180 1.71 -12.49 5.77
C ALA A 180 1.46 -11.13 6.44
N MET A 181 0.89 -10.16 5.73
CA MET A 181 0.52 -8.86 6.30
C MET A 181 -0.50 -9.01 7.44
N TYR A 182 -1.48 -9.91 7.31
CA TYR A 182 -2.43 -10.20 8.38
C TYR A 182 -1.74 -10.79 9.61
N ILE A 183 -0.87 -11.79 9.43
CA ILE A 183 -0.10 -12.41 10.53
C ILE A 183 0.71 -11.34 11.26
N LEU A 184 1.45 -10.50 10.53
CA LEU A 184 2.23 -9.40 11.11
C LEU A 184 1.35 -8.42 11.90
N ALA A 185 0.15 -8.11 11.39
CA ALA A 185 -0.79 -7.20 12.05
C ALA A 185 -1.33 -7.78 13.36
N GLU A 186 -1.62 -9.09 13.41
CA GLU A 186 -2.03 -9.80 14.63
C GLU A 186 -0.88 -9.93 15.64
N GLU A 187 0.31 -10.38 15.20
CA GLU A 187 1.47 -10.58 16.07
C GLU A 187 1.90 -9.28 16.76
N LYS A 188 1.98 -8.18 16.01
CA LYS A 188 2.39 -6.89 16.56
C LYS A 188 1.43 -6.36 17.63
N ARG A 189 0.13 -6.71 17.56
CA ARG A 189 -0.83 -6.44 18.65
C ARG A 189 -0.64 -7.36 19.86
N GLY A 190 -0.32 -8.63 19.62
CA GLY A 190 0.00 -9.60 20.68
C GLY A 190 1.15 -9.11 21.57
N TYR A 191 2.16 -8.46 20.98
CA TYR A 191 3.27 -7.84 21.71
C TYR A 191 2.91 -6.51 22.40
N ALA A 192 1.94 -5.75 21.87
CA ALA A 192 1.49 -4.50 22.51
C ALA A 192 0.60 -4.75 23.75
N SER A 193 0.10 -5.97 23.93
CA SER A 193 -0.80 -6.37 25.02
C SER A 193 -0.11 -7.16 26.14
N ALA A 194 1.21 -7.34 26.07
CA ALA A 194 2.06 -8.10 27.01
C ALA A 194 3.07 -7.16 27.71
#